data_AF-A0A1Q7YGZ6-F1
#
_entry.id   AF-A0A1Q7YGZ6-F1
#
_cell.length_a   1.000
_cell.length_b   1.000
_cell.length_c   1.000
_cell.angle_alpha   90.00
_cell.angle_beta   90.00
_cell.angle_gamma   90.00
#
_symmetry.space_group_name_H-M   'P 1'
#
loop_
_entity.id
_entity.type
_entity.pdbx_description
1 polymer ?
#
loop_
_entity_poly.entity_id
_entity_poly.type
_entity_poly.pdbx_seq_one_letter_code
_entity_poly.pdbx_strand_id
1 'polypeptide(L)'
;MLRASFALLLLIVFPLALYAQTSTQTRELQLTAKIIGQKFCAGSGGVDVLHLKLRLNYRNAGAQKLILYRGNNLFFQVWVSSNLNQPSYQMMTTGSRYLQLGPENLDRPSLGRDFVLLSPKENFETELTVSLPVVRESAPIPVGAIIAGEHLLKIGVSTWYESRQLGERLRERWRRTGLLWTTPVTSAPVQFSSGSYSSSGC
;
A
#
# COMPACT_ATOMS: atom_id res chain seq x y z
N MET A 1 -35.68 -72.22 -18.55
CA MET A 1 -34.92 -71.67 -17.40
C MET A 1 -34.35 -70.32 -17.83
N LEU A 2 -35.05 -69.22 -17.56
CA LEU A 2 -34.61 -67.85 -17.87
C LEU A 2 -34.14 -67.19 -16.56
N ARG A 3 -32.88 -66.76 -16.49
CA ARG A 3 -32.37 -65.89 -15.41
C ARG A 3 -32.18 -64.48 -15.98
N ALA A 4 -33.10 -63.59 -15.65
CA ALA A 4 -33.00 -62.17 -15.96
C ALA A 4 -31.98 -61.51 -15.00
N SER A 5 -30.91 -60.96 -15.56
CA SER A 5 -29.95 -60.13 -14.84
C SER A 5 -30.39 -58.68 -14.93
N PHE A 6 -30.87 -58.11 -13.82
CA PHE A 6 -31.16 -56.69 -13.71
C PHE A 6 -29.86 -55.95 -13.35
N ALA A 7 -29.31 -55.23 -14.32
CA ALA A 7 -28.22 -54.27 -14.11
C ALA A 7 -28.82 -52.98 -13.52
N LEU A 8 -28.55 -52.72 -12.24
CA LEU A 8 -28.96 -51.50 -11.54
C LEU A 8 -27.96 -50.37 -11.86
N LEU A 9 -28.33 -49.48 -12.77
CA LEU A 9 -27.55 -48.29 -13.14
C LEU A 9 -27.75 -47.21 -12.07
N LEU A 10 -26.83 -47.11 -11.11
CA LEU A 10 -26.80 -46.02 -10.11
C LEU A 10 -26.29 -44.73 -10.78
N LEU A 11 -27.23 -43.88 -11.19
CA LEU A 11 -26.98 -42.49 -11.58
C LEU A 11 -26.53 -41.68 -10.35
N ILE A 12 -25.22 -41.57 -10.15
CA ILE A 12 -24.64 -40.65 -9.16
C ILE A 12 -24.75 -39.24 -9.74
N VAL A 13 -25.83 -38.55 -9.39
CA VAL A 13 -25.97 -37.10 -9.60
C VAL A 13 -25.02 -36.41 -8.63
N PHE A 14 -23.80 -36.12 -9.06
CA PHE A 14 -22.90 -35.24 -8.31
C PHE A 14 -23.45 -33.81 -8.42
N PRO A 15 -23.93 -33.19 -7.32
CA PRO A 15 -24.22 -31.77 -7.35
C PRO A 15 -22.88 -31.06 -7.57
N LEU A 16 -22.72 -30.46 -8.75
CA LEU A 16 -21.69 -29.46 -9.02
C LEU A 16 -22.01 -28.26 -8.14
N ALA A 17 -21.63 -28.35 -6.86
CA ALA A 17 -21.50 -27.20 -5.99
C ALA A 17 -20.37 -26.35 -6.58
N LEU A 18 -20.76 -25.42 -7.47
CA LEU A 18 -19.97 -24.26 -7.82
C LEU A 18 -19.74 -23.48 -6.52
N TYR A 19 -18.74 -23.90 -5.76
CA TYR A 19 -18.13 -23.06 -4.75
C TYR A 19 -17.55 -21.88 -5.50
N ALA A 20 -18.34 -20.81 -5.61
CA ALA A 20 -17.82 -19.48 -5.76
C ALA A 20 -16.92 -19.26 -4.54
N GLN A 21 -15.67 -19.68 -4.65
CA GLN A 21 -14.60 -19.19 -3.81
C GLN A 21 -14.46 -17.72 -4.19
N THR A 22 -15.34 -16.88 -3.64
CA THR A 22 -14.94 -15.52 -3.34
C THR A 22 -13.75 -15.69 -2.43
N SER A 23 -12.55 -15.64 -3.01
CA SER A 23 -11.34 -15.50 -2.26
C SER A 23 -11.49 -14.16 -1.55
N THR A 24 -12.09 -14.17 -0.37
CA THR A 24 -11.86 -13.20 0.67
C THR A 24 -10.37 -13.34 0.96
N GLN A 25 -9.57 -12.74 0.07
CA GLN A 25 -8.14 -12.64 0.19
C GLN A 25 -7.98 -11.72 1.38
N THR A 26 -8.03 -12.33 2.56
CA THR A 26 -7.92 -11.69 3.85
C THR A 26 -6.59 -10.97 3.76
N ARG A 27 -6.62 -9.64 3.64
CA ARG A 27 -5.41 -8.84 3.50
C ARG A 27 -4.67 -8.97 4.83
N GLU A 28 -3.73 -9.91 4.88
CA GLU A 28 -2.99 -10.24 6.10
C GLU A 28 -2.19 -9.05 6.59
N LEU A 29 -1.72 -8.21 5.67
CA LEU A 29 -1.13 -6.92 5.97
C LEU A 29 -2.10 -5.79 5.62
N GLN A 30 -2.38 -4.94 6.60
CA GLN A 30 -3.17 -3.72 6.44
C GLN A 30 -2.27 -2.50 6.59
N LEU A 31 -2.53 -1.46 5.78
CA LEU A 31 -1.88 -0.17 5.88
C LEU A 31 -2.92 0.87 6.27
N THR A 32 -2.63 1.66 7.30
CA THR A 32 -3.34 2.91 7.58
C THR A 32 -2.38 4.08 7.49
N ALA A 33 -2.90 5.24 7.09
CA ALA A 33 -2.14 6.48 7.02
C ALA A 33 -2.85 7.55 7.84
N LYS A 34 -2.07 8.42 8.49
CA LYS A 34 -2.56 9.59 9.21
C LYS A 34 -1.70 10.79 8.85
N ILE A 35 -2.32 11.93 8.58
CA ILE A 35 -1.60 13.19 8.43
C ILE A 35 -1.22 13.67 9.82
N ILE A 36 0.07 13.85 10.05
CA ILE A 36 0.66 14.30 11.32
C ILE A 36 1.34 15.66 11.21
N GLY A 37 1.43 16.22 10.00
CA GLY A 37 1.95 17.54 9.76
C GLY A 37 1.63 18.01 8.33
N GLN A 38 1.46 19.31 8.18
CA GLN A 38 1.17 19.96 6.92
C GLN A 38 1.96 21.26 6.85
N LYS A 39 2.64 21.51 5.72
CA LYS A 39 3.45 22.70 5.50
C LYS A 39 3.32 23.16 4.06
N PHE A 40 3.00 24.44 3.86
CA PHE A 40 3.02 25.06 2.53
C PHE A 40 4.36 25.74 2.30
N CYS A 41 4.93 25.51 1.12
CA CYS A 41 6.03 26.29 0.59
C CYS A 41 5.52 27.13 -0.57
N ALA A 42 5.85 28.41 -0.56
CA ALA A 42 5.64 29.27 -1.71
C ALA A 42 6.45 28.71 -2.88
N GLY A 43 5.79 28.54 -4.03
CA GLY A 43 6.48 28.22 -5.27
C GLY A 43 6.42 29.37 -6.28
N SER A 44 6.99 29.14 -7.46
CA SER A 44 6.98 30.12 -8.55
C SER A 44 5.78 29.90 -9.48
N GLY A 45 5.28 30.96 -10.11
CA GLY A 45 4.26 30.86 -11.16
C GLY A 45 2.87 30.48 -10.64
N GLY A 46 2.53 30.87 -9.40
CA GLY A 46 1.21 30.63 -8.82
C GLY A 46 0.95 29.18 -8.36
N VAL A 47 1.99 28.34 -8.35
CA VAL A 47 1.94 26.97 -7.85
C VAL A 47 2.71 26.91 -6.54
N ASP A 48 2.03 26.60 -5.45
CA ASP A 48 2.66 26.30 -4.17
C ASP A 48 2.94 24.81 -4.05
N VAL A 49 3.76 24.44 -3.07
CA VAL A 49 4.00 23.03 -2.71
C VAL A 49 3.47 22.75 -1.32
N LEU A 50 2.53 21.81 -1.24
CA LEU A 50 2.00 21.28 0.01
C LEU A 50 2.79 20.03 0.41
N HIS A 51 3.56 20.15 1.48
CA HIS A 51 4.20 19.01 2.12
C HIS A 51 3.28 18.43 3.19
N LEU A 52 2.88 17.17 3.00
CA LEU A 52 2.17 16.40 4.01
C LEU A 52 3.13 15.41 4.66
N LYS A 53 3.28 15.51 5.98
CA LYS A 53 3.95 14.51 6.81
C LYS A 53 2.93 13.48 7.24
N LEU A 54 3.14 12.23 6.85
CA LEU A 54 2.25 11.10 7.11
C LEU A 54 2.90 10.15 8.10
N ARG A 55 2.11 9.65 9.06
CA ARG A 55 2.43 8.45 9.81
C ARG A 55 1.75 7.26 9.15
N LEU A 56 2.54 6.27 8.75
CA LEU A 56 2.07 5.02 8.17
C LEU A 56 2.11 3.94 9.25
N ASN A 57 1.03 3.20 9.40
CA ASN A 57 0.94 2.09 10.34
C ASN A 57 0.60 0.79 9.58
N TYR A 58 1.54 -0.15 9.64
CA TYR A 58 1.42 -1.49 9.08
C TYR A 58 0.94 -2.42 10.17
N ARG A 59 -0.22 -3.05 9.97
CA ARG A 59 -0.80 -4.00 10.92
C ARG A 59 -0.86 -5.39 10.33
N ASN A 60 -0.32 -6.36 11.04
CA ASN A 60 -0.56 -7.76 10.73
C ASN A 60 -1.97 -8.16 11.21
N ALA A 61 -2.93 -8.17 10.31
CA ALA A 61 -4.29 -8.60 10.55
C ALA A 61 -4.45 -10.13 10.48
N GLY A 62 -3.50 -10.83 9.87
CA GLY A 62 -3.48 -12.28 9.69
C GLY A 62 -3.12 -13.07 10.96
N ALA A 63 -2.97 -14.38 10.78
CA ALA A 63 -2.63 -15.33 11.85
C ALA A 63 -1.16 -15.78 11.84
N GLN A 64 -0.43 -15.53 10.74
CA GLN A 64 0.98 -15.89 10.62
C GLN A 64 1.89 -14.69 10.87
N LYS A 65 3.13 -14.93 11.31
CA LYS A 65 4.14 -13.87 11.43
C LYS A 65 4.51 -13.36 10.04
N LEU A 66 4.56 -12.05 9.88
CA LEU A 66 4.97 -11.40 8.64
C LEU A 66 6.37 -10.82 8.79
N ILE A 67 7.19 -10.94 7.75
CA ILE A 67 8.49 -10.29 7.67
C ILE A 67 8.31 -9.14 6.69
N LEU A 68 8.44 -7.90 7.18
CA LEU A 68 8.42 -6.71 6.33
C LEU A 68 9.81 -6.14 6.20
N TYR A 69 10.11 -5.66 5.01
CA TYR A 69 11.27 -4.82 4.79
C TYR A 69 11.03 -3.43 5.41
N ARG A 70 11.99 -2.92 6.19
CA ARG A 70 11.89 -1.64 6.88
C ARG A 70 12.15 -0.45 5.97
N GLY A 71 12.80 -0.65 4.82
CA GLY A 71 13.41 0.43 4.04
C GLY A 71 12.43 1.53 3.65
N ASN A 72 12.40 2.53 4.53
CA ASN A 72 12.15 3.96 4.36
C ASN A 72 11.11 4.39 3.32
N ASN A 73 10.09 3.57 3.07
CA ASN A 73 9.04 3.85 2.07
C ASN A 73 9.65 4.19 0.70
N LEU A 74 10.61 3.38 0.25
CA LEU A 74 11.43 3.68 -0.94
C LEU A 74 10.62 3.97 -2.19
N PHE A 75 9.50 3.26 -2.38
CA PHE A 75 8.61 3.43 -3.52
C PHE A 75 7.18 3.56 -3.02
N PHE A 76 6.55 4.67 -3.36
CA PHE A 76 5.17 4.93 -3.00
C PHE A 76 4.42 5.57 -4.15
N GLN A 77 3.13 5.31 -4.18
CA GLN A 77 2.17 5.94 -5.08
C GLN A 77 1.22 6.79 -4.26
N VAL A 78 0.95 7.98 -4.75
CA VAL A 78 0.00 8.91 -4.15
C VAL A 78 -1.12 9.12 -5.14
N TRP A 79 -2.35 8.93 -4.68
CA TRP A 79 -3.54 9.29 -5.42
C TRP A 79 -4.31 10.37 -4.65
N VAL A 80 -4.73 11.41 -5.37
CA VAL A 80 -5.53 12.50 -4.80
C VAL A 80 -6.83 12.64 -5.58
N SER A 81 -7.95 12.74 -4.85
CA SER A 81 -9.29 12.97 -5.40
C SER A 81 -9.91 14.19 -4.73
N SER A 82 -10.52 15.09 -5.51
CA SER A 82 -11.38 16.17 -5.00
C SER A 82 -12.80 15.70 -4.70
N ASN A 83 -13.21 14.55 -5.23
CA ASN A 83 -14.52 13.96 -4.96
C ASN A 83 -14.44 13.04 -3.73
N LEU A 84 -15.17 13.42 -2.67
CA LEU A 84 -15.21 12.69 -1.40
C LEU A 84 -16.07 11.42 -1.46
N ASN A 85 -17.00 11.33 -2.42
CA ASN A 85 -17.98 10.25 -2.53
C ASN A 85 -17.61 9.18 -3.56
N GLN A 86 -16.86 9.58 -4.60
CA GLN A 86 -16.36 8.67 -5.62
C GLN A 86 -14.92 9.04 -5.95
N PRO A 87 -13.93 8.20 -5.61
CA PRO A 87 -12.53 8.52 -5.86
C PRO A 87 -12.21 8.40 -7.34
N SER A 88 -12.48 9.46 -8.10
CA SER A 88 -11.85 9.72 -9.40
C SER A 88 -10.58 10.52 -9.12
N TYR A 89 -9.42 9.87 -9.25
CA TYR A 89 -8.17 10.48 -8.87
C TYR A 89 -7.70 11.48 -9.92
N GLN A 90 -7.66 12.76 -9.56
CA GLN A 90 -7.19 13.84 -10.42
C GLN A 90 -5.66 13.88 -10.53
N MET A 91 -4.97 13.31 -9.54
CA MET A 91 -3.51 13.23 -9.49
C MET A 91 -3.10 11.82 -9.10
N MET A 92 -2.13 11.28 -9.85
CA MET A 92 -1.39 10.08 -9.50
C MET A 92 0.10 10.39 -9.66
N THR A 93 0.86 10.31 -8.57
CA THR A 93 2.31 10.47 -8.62
C THR A 93 3.01 9.28 -7.98
N THR A 94 4.18 8.94 -8.51
CA THR A 94 5.06 7.92 -7.93
C THR A 94 6.28 8.63 -7.36
N GLY A 95 6.52 8.45 -6.07
CA GLY A 95 7.74 8.92 -5.42
C GLY A 95 8.71 7.76 -5.25
N SER A 96 9.98 8.02 -5.55
CA SER A 96 11.09 7.18 -5.12
C SER A 96 12.01 7.94 -4.17
N ARG A 97 12.52 7.26 -3.14
CA ARG A 97 13.61 7.78 -2.31
C ARG A 97 14.87 7.00 -2.65
N TYR A 98 15.97 7.70 -2.85
CA TYR A 98 17.27 7.05 -2.97
C TYR A 98 17.61 6.37 -1.65
N LEU A 99 18.03 5.11 -1.73
CA LEU A 99 18.65 4.40 -0.61
C LEU A 99 19.92 5.17 -0.22
N GLN A 100 19.87 5.91 0.90
CA GLN A 100 21.07 6.50 1.51
C GLN A 100 21.89 5.44 2.30
N LEU A 101 21.36 4.22 2.43
CA LEU A 101 22.04 3.11 3.08
C LEU A 101 22.82 2.31 2.03
N GLY A 102 24.00 1.82 2.41
CA GLY A 102 24.78 0.90 1.58
C GLY A 102 23.99 -0.37 1.24
N PRO A 103 24.42 -1.14 0.22
CA PRO A 103 23.70 -2.32 -0.23
C PRO A 103 23.51 -3.31 0.92
N GLU A 104 22.27 -3.78 1.09
CA GLU A 104 21.93 -4.75 2.12
C GLU A 104 22.52 -6.11 1.77
N ASN A 105 23.11 -6.77 2.76
CA ASN A 105 23.58 -8.13 2.58
C ASN A 105 22.41 -9.11 2.79
N LEU A 106 21.65 -9.33 1.71
CA LEU A 106 20.49 -10.23 1.65
C LEU A 106 20.87 -11.72 1.60
N ASP A 107 22.17 -12.04 1.49
CA ASP A 107 22.66 -13.43 1.47
C ASP A 107 22.79 -14.05 2.87
N ARG A 108 22.59 -13.26 3.92
CA ARG A 108 22.63 -13.76 5.30
C ARG A 108 21.52 -14.78 5.58
N PRO A 109 21.79 -15.80 6.41
CA PRO A 109 20.79 -16.81 6.75
C PRO A 109 19.70 -16.26 7.69
N SER A 110 20.03 -15.32 8.57
CA SER A 110 19.12 -14.72 9.54
C SER A 110 18.56 -13.37 9.07
N LEU A 111 17.43 -12.96 9.65
CA LEU A 111 16.85 -11.63 9.43
C LEU A 111 17.81 -10.55 9.93
N GLY A 112 18.25 -9.68 9.02
CA GLY A 112 19.04 -8.50 9.34
C GLY A 112 18.22 -7.40 10.03
N ARG A 113 18.89 -6.28 10.35
CA ARG A 113 18.25 -5.10 10.97
C ARG A 113 17.30 -4.37 10.04
N ASP A 114 17.41 -4.64 8.74
CA ASP A 114 16.62 -4.01 7.68
C ASP A 114 15.22 -4.65 7.54
N PHE A 115 14.93 -5.66 8.36
CA PHE A 115 13.63 -6.32 8.41
C PHE A 115 12.97 -6.11 9.77
N VAL A 116 11.64 -6.16 9.77
CA VAL A 116 10.81 -6.21 10.97
C VAL A 116 9.95 -7.47 10.90
N LEU A 117 9.95 -8.23 12.00
CA LEU A 117 9.06 -9.37 12.17
C LEU A 117 7.82 -8.88 12.91
N LEU A 118 6.66 -8.98 12.28
CA LEU A 118 5.36 -8.65 12.88
C LEU A 118 4.61 -9.90 13.24
N SER A 119 4.45 -10.14 14.54
CA SER A 119 3.56 -11.17 15.06
C SER A 119 2.09 -10.82 14.75
N PRO A 120 1.18 -11.81 14.85
CA PRO A 120 -0.24 -11.54 14.67
C PRO A 120 -0.72 -10.38 15.54
N LYS A 121 -1.46 -9.44 14.93
CA LYS A 121 -1.99 -8.21 15.54
C LYS A 121 -0.96 -7.14 15.92
N GLU A 122 0.32 -7.38 15.74
CA GLU A 122 1.35 -6.36 15.93
C GLU A 122 1.30 -5.29 14.83
N ASN A 123 1.91 -4.16 15.16
CA ASN A 123 1.96 -2.96 14.34
C ASN A 123 3.41 -2.50 14.16
N PHE A 124 3.70 -1.91 13.00
CA PHE A 124 4.95 -1.24 12.69
C PHE A 124 4.66 0.14 12.11
N GLU A 125 5.25 1.17 12.69
CA GLU A 125 5.05 2.55 12.25
C GLU A 125 6.28 3.10 11.54
N THR A 126 6.04 3.94 10.55
CA THR A 126 7.05 4.72 9.83
C THR A 126 6.47 6.07 9.41
N GLU A 127 7.32 6.97 8.94
CA GLU A 127 6.90 8.28 8.47
C GLU A 127 7.25 8.48 6.99
N LEU A 128 6.37 9.18 6.28
CA LEU A 128 6.54 9.54 4.87
C LEU A 128 6.18 11.00 4.67
N THR A 129 7.02 11.74 3.97
CA THR A 129 6.68 13.08 3.48
C THR A 129 6.31 12.99 2.02
N VAL A 130 5.12 13.47 1.66
CA VAL A 130 4.66 13.64 0.29
C VAL A 130 4.57 15.12 -0.05
N SER A 131 4.88 15.47 -1.29
CA SER A 131 4.84 16.85 -1.78
C SER A 131 3.82 16.94 -2.92
N LEU A 132 2.82 17.80 -2.77
CA LEU A 132 1.74 17.97 -3.72
C LEU A 132 1.78 19.40 -4.26
N PRO A 133 1.85 19.62 -5.58
CA PRO A 133 1.73 20.97 -6.13
C PRO A 133 0.28 21.43 -6.01
N VAL A 134 0.06 22.64 -5.50
CA VAL A 134 -1.26 23.23 -5.23
C VAL A 134 -1.40 24.55 -5.96
N VAL A 135 -2.53 24.73 -6.64
CA VAL A 135 -2.91 25.99 -7.29
C VAL A 135 -3.99 26.67 -6.47
N ARG A 136 -3.80 27.96 -6.13
CA ARG A 136 -4.75 28.72 -5.29
C ARG A 136 -5.90 29.35 -6.05
N GLU A 137 -5.69 29.76 -7.30
CA GLU A 137 -6.66 30.53 -8.09
C GLU A 137 -6.73 30.04 -9.55
N SER A 138 -7.74 30.54 -10.28
CA SER A 138 -8.28 30.21 -11.61
C SER A 138 -7.31 30.13 -12.81
N ALA A 139 -6.03 29.88 -12.58
CA ALA A 139 -5.08 29.52 -13.61
C ALA A 139 -5.40 28.12 -14.17
N PRO A 140 -4.99 27.83 -15.43
CA PRO A 140 -5.01 26.47 -15.94
C PRO A 140 -4.26 25.56 -14.97
N ILE A 141 -4.91 24.52 -14.48
CA ILE A 141 -4.32 23.59 -13.51
C ILE A 141 -3.21 22.83 -14.23
N PRO A 142 -1.93 22.98 -13.84
CA PRO A 142 -0.86 22.21 -14.44
C PRO A 142 -1.10 20.71 -14.23
N VAL A 143 -0.66 19.89 -15.19
CA VAL A 143 -0.75 18.43 -15.06
C VAL A 143 -0.06 18.00 -13.77
N GLY A 144 -0.79 17.26 -12.92
CA GLY A 144 -0.29 16.77 -11.65
C GLY A 144 -0.39 17.74 -10.48
N ALA A 145 -0.98 18.93 -10.66
CA ALA A 145 -1.33 19.82 -9.54
C ALA A 145 -2.76 19.58 -9.05
N ILE A 146 -3.04 19.99 -7.80
CA ILE A 146 -4.37 19.98 -7.21
C ILE A 146 -4.84 21.41 -6.95
N ILE A 147 -6.16 21.63 -6.97
CA ILE A 147 -6.76 22.92 -6.60
C ILE A 147 -6.86 23.01 -5.07
N ALA A 148 -6.74 24.21 -4.50
CA ALA A 148 -7.09 24.47 -3.11
C ALA A 148 -8.51 23.97 -2.75
N GLY A 149 -8.65 23.29 -1.61
CA GLY A 149 -9.93 22.73 -1.15
C GLY A 149 -9.77 21.42 -0.39
N GLU A 150 -10.89 20.73 -0.17
CA GLU A 150 -10.97 19.41 0.47
C GLU A 150 -10.63 18.29 -0.52
N HIS A 151 -9.84 17.33 -0.07
CA HIS A 151 -9.40 16.19 -0.89
C HIS A 151 -9.36 14.90 -0.08
N LEU A 152 -9.36 13.78 -0.81
CA LEU A 152 -8.98 12.47 -0.31
C LEU A 152 -7.59 12.09 -0.84
N LEU A 153 -6.72 11.69 0.09
CA LEU A 153 -5.40 11.14 -0.15
C LEU A 153 -5.43 9.61 0.01
N LYS A 154 -4.89 8.88 -0.96
CA LYS A 154 -4.64 7.44 -0.82
C LYS A 154 -3.17 7.16 -1.09
N ILE A 155 -2.56 6.30 -0.28
CA ILE A 155 -1.14 5.95 -0.39
C ILE A 155 -0.99 4.47 -0.66
N GLY A 156 -0.21 4.14 -1.69
CA GLY A 156 0.25 2.80 -2.00
C GLY A 156 1.72 2.71 -1.68
N VAL A 157 2.17 1.67 -1.00
CA VAL A 157 3.57 1.48 -0.67
C VAL A 157 4.05 0.14 -1.20
N SER A 158 5.18 0.15 -1.91
CA SER A 158 5.89 -1.09 -2.20
C SER A 158 6.57 -1.58 -0.93
N THR A 159 6.29 -2.82 -0.55
CA THR A 159 6.88 -3.48 0.63
C THR A 159 8.18 -4.21 0.30
N TRP A 160 8.58 -4.21 -0.97
CA TRP A 160 9.77 -4.88 -1.48
C TRP A 160 10.34 -4.09 -2.67
N TYR A 161 11.66 -3.92 -2.72
CA TYR A 161 12.33 -3.11 -3.73
C TYR A 161 13.14 -3.94 -4.74
N GLU A 162 13.45 -5.18 -4.39
CA GLU A 162 14.25 -6.08 -5.21
C GLU A 162 13.42 -6.89 -6.19
N SER A 163 14.10 -7.66 -7.03
CA SER A 163 13.43 -8.58 -7.96
C SER A 163 12.46 -9.54 -7.26
N ARG A 164 11.37 -9.88 -7.95
CA ARG A 164 10.40 -10.88 -7.50
C ARG A 164 11.06 -12.24 -7.20
N GLN A 165 11.97 -12.67 -8.08
CA GLN A 165 12.69 -13.93 -7.93
C GLN A 165 13.51 -13.96 -6.64
N LEU A 166 14.21 -12.87 -6.29
CA LEU A 166 14.93 -12.79 -5.02
C LEU A 166 13.96 -12.84 -3.83
N GLY A 167 12.85 -12.11 -3.89
CA GLY A 167 11.82 -12.13 -2.85
C GLY A 167 11.24 -13.53 -2.62
N GLU A 168 10.98 -14.30 -3.68
CA GLU A 168 10.50 -15.69 -3.58
C GLU A 168 11.55 -16.61 -2.94
N ARG A 169 12.83 -16.49 -3.33
CA ARG A 169 13.92 -17.26 -2.71
C ARG A 169 14.06 -16.95 -1.22
N LEU A 170 14.01 -15.67 -0.83
CA LEU A 170 14.10 -15.26 0.58
C LEU A 170 12.86 -15.68 1.38
N ARG A 171 11.67 -15.62 0.79
CA ARG A 171 10.44 -16.15 1.39
C ARG A 171 10.59 -17.62 1.76
N GLU A 172 11.08 -18.44 0.84
CA GLU A 172 11.29 -19.87 1.10
C GLU A 172 12.36 -20.10 2.17
N ARG A 173 13.48 -19.35 2.11
CA ARG A 173 14.55 -19.41 3.11
C ARG A 173 14.04 -19.12 4.52
N TRP A 174 13.24 -18.06 4.66
CA TRP A 174 12.76 -17.57 5.97
C TRP A 174 11.40 -18.11 6.39
N ARG A 175 10.81 -19.06 5.65
CA ARG A 175 9.48 -19.61 5.92
C ARG A 175 9.26 -20.11 7.34
N ARG A 176 10.32 -20.60 8.00
CA ARG A 176 10.28 -21.07 9.40
C ARG A 176 10.18 -19.91 10.40
N THR A 177 10.60 -18.72 10.02
CA THR A 177 10.57 -17.51 10.84
C THR A 177 9.28 -16.72 10.63
N GLY A 178 8.81 -16.63 9.38
CA GLY A 178 7.59 -15.94 8.99
C GLY A 178 7.45 -15.84 7.47
N LEU A 179 6.38 -15.20 7.00
CA LEU A 179 6.17 -14.95 5.58
C LEU A 179 6.80 -13.62 5.18
N LEU A 180 7.77 -13.64 4.25
CA LEU A 180 8.26 -12.43 3.60
C LEU A 180 7.15 -11.81 2.73
N TRP A 181 6.72 -10.63 3.12
CA TRP A 181 5.70 -9.87 2.41
C TRP A 181 6.33 -9.06 1.28
N THR A 182 5.94 -9.34 0.04
CA THR A 182 6.47 -8.64 -1.15
C THR A 182 5.40 -7.93 -1.96
N THR A 183 4.14 -8.04 -1.54
CA THR A 183 3.01 -7.47 -2.27
C THR A 183 2.83 -6.02 -1.83
N PRO A 184 2.64 -5.07 -2.76
CA PRO A 184 2.30 -3.70 -2.39
C PRO A 184 1.04 -3.64 -1.52
N VAL A 185 0.99 -2.68 -0.61
CA VAL A 185 -0.20 -2.44 0.23
C VAL A 185 -0.69 -1.02 0.04
N THR A 186 -2.00 -0.84 0.15
CA THR A 186 -2.64 0.46 -0.05
C THR A 186 -3.46 0.83 1.17
N SER A 187 -3.38 2.10 1.56
CA SER A 187 -4.15 2.64 2.67
C SER A 187 -5.63 2.80 2.32
N ALA A 188 -6.46 2.92 3.35
CA ALA A 188 -7.74 3.61 3.22
C ALA A 188 -7.50 5.10 2.83
N PRO A 189 -8.49 5.77 2.20
CA PRO A 189 -8.43 7.20 1.95
C PRO A 189 -8.34 8.01 3.25
N VAL A 190 -7.61 9.12 3.21
CA VAL A 190 -7.44 10.09 4.31
C VAL A 190 -7.84 11.46 3.81
N GLN A 191 -8.76 12.13 4.49
CA GLN A 191 -9.19 13.47 4.11
C GLN A 191 -8.14 14.53 4.51
N PHE A 192 -7.96 15.56 3.67
CA PHE A 192 -7.12 16.72 3.96
C PHE A 192 -7.59 17.98 3.24
N SER A 193 -7.16 19.15 3.73
CA SER A 193 -7.48 20.45 3.16
C SER A 193 -6.23 21.14 2.62
N SER A 194 -6.31 21.70 1.41
CA SER A 194 -5.19 22.31 0.68
C SER A 194 -5.28 23.84 0.51
N GLY A 195 -6.19 24.53 1.23
CA GLY A 195 -6.48 25.95 0.96
C GLY A 195 -6.56 26.91 2.15
N SER A 196 -6.37 26.45 3.39
CA SER A 196 -6.78 27.21 4.59
C SER A 196 -5.66 27.93 5.36
N TYR A 197 -4.42 27.99 4.84
CA TYR A 197 -3.28 28.52 5.62
C TYR A 197 -2.49 29.63 4.92
N SER A 198 -2.15 30.65 5.71
CA SER A 198 -1.23 31.73 5.36
C SER A 198 0.12 31.15 4.91
N SER A 199 0.67 31.66 3.81
CA SER A 199 1.94 31.26 3.17
C SER A 199 3.19 31.59 4.00
N SER A 200 3.10 31.61 5.33
CA SER A 200 4.23 31.87 6.20
C SER A 200 5.01 30.58 6.46
N GLY A 201 6.00 30.30 5.62
CA GLY A 201 7.11 29.43 6.00
C GLY A 201 7.44 28.31 5.05
N CYS A 202 7.97 28.64 3.88
CA CYS A 202 9.26 28.17 3.36
C CYS A 202 9.86 29.40 2.64
#